data_AF-A0A945V158-F1
#
_entry.id   AF-A0A945V158-F1
#
_cell.length_a   1.000
_cell.length_b   1.000
_cell.length_c   1.000
_cell.angle_alpha   90.00
_cell.angle_beta   90.00
_cell.angle_gamma   90.00
#
_symmetry.space_group_name_H-M   'P 1'
#
loop_
_entity.id
_entity.type
_entity.pdbx_description
1 polymer ?
#
loop_
_entity_poly.entity_id
_entity_poly.type
_entity_poly.pdbx_seq_one_letter_code
_entity_poly.pdbx_strand_id
1 'polypeptide(L)'
;MSNVINDSNIEFDVSVPVIVIGAGAAGLIAALATHDSGTQVLIVERDSSPSGSTALSSGLIPACNTRWQNAAKVVDDIPLFVSDIQSKNKKQANEKLVKKVCSISGKVLHWLVDKHDQKFDLVEGFLYPGHTVCRMHCHPKRTGRALIDSLVTAVEKSGIDIITSAIVKDIYVGKNFCVRGIRILRPNGTIENIGCNSIIFACNGYGGNPDMVSKYIPEMADALYFGHQGNQGDAINWGLKLGAATEHMGAYQGHGSVATPHGALITWAIMMEGGIQINSSGKRFSNEH
;
A
#
# COMPACT_ATOMS: atom_id res chain seq x y z
N MET A 1 12.25 -15.42 -10.63
CA MET A 1 11.71 -16.18 -9.50
C MET A 1 12.22 -15.58 -8.21
N SER A 2 11.37 -15.46 -7.20
CA SER A 2 11.69 -14.89 -5.88
C SER A 2 12.20 -16.00 -4.96
N ASN A 3 13.51 -16.07 -4.64
CA ASN A 3 14.09 -17.17 -3.88
C ASN A 3 14.51 -16.78 -2.46
N VAL A 4 14.66 -17.79 -1.60
CA VAL A 4 15.26 -17.68 -0.27
C VAL A 4 16.47 -18.59 -0.27
N ILE A 5 17.66 -18.02 -0.04
CA ILE A 5 18.94 -18.71 -0.13
C ILE A 5 19.54 -18.79 1.26
N ASN A 6 19.80 -20.00 1.74
CA ASN A 6 20.54 -20.22 2.97
C ASN A 6 22.04 -20.20 2.65
N ASP A 7 22.67 -19.05 2.89
CA ASP A 7 24.10 -18.87 2.70
C ASP A 7 24.66 -18.07 3.88
N SER A 8 25.41 -18.76 4.73
CA SER A 8 26.04 -18.14 5.90
C SER A 8 27.39 -17.48 5.58
N ASN A 9 27.94 -17.71 4.39
CA ASN A 9 29.25 -17.22 3.96
C ASN A 9 29.15 -16.14 2.87
N ILE A 10 27.93 -15.70 2.54
CA ILE A 10 27.71 -14.65 1.54
C ILE A 10 28.43 -13.36 1.94
N GLU A 11 29.19 -12.81 1.00
CA GLU A 11 29.77 -11.48 1.09
C GLU A 11 28.84 -10.45 0.45
N PHE A 12 28.76 -9.27 1.06
CA PHE A 12 27.88 -8.19 0.61
C PHE A 12 28.72 -6.99 0.15
N ASP A 13 28.31 -6.40 -0.97
CA ASP A 13 28.98 -5.24 -1.56
C ASP A 13 28.85 -4.01 -0.63
N VAL A 14 27.69 -3.89 0.02
CA VAL A 14 27.36 -2.87 1.01
C VAL A 14 26.41 -3.46 2.05
N SER A 15 26.38 -2.91 3.25
CA SER A 15 25.47 -3.32 4.32
C SER A 15 24.78 -2.13 4.97
N VAL A 16 23.48 -2.27 5.23
CA VAL A 16 22.65 -1.28 5.93
C VAL A 16 21.80 -1.97 7.01
N PRO A 17 21.43 -1.31 8.12
CA PRO A 17 20.67 -1.96 9.17
C PRO A 17 19.32 -2.50 8.70
N VAL A 18 18.56 -1.68 7.97
CA VAL A 18 17.19 -2.01 7.51
C VAL A 18 17.06 -1.77 6.02
N ILE A 19 16.43 -2.72 5.32
CA ILE A 19 15.99 -2.55 3.93
C ILE A 19 14.46 -2.55 3.87
N VAL A 20 13.89 -1.57 3.18
CA VAL A 20 12.49 -1.54 2.78
C VAL A 20 12.38 -1.93 1.31
N ILE A 21 11.59 -2.95 1.00
CA ILE A 21 11.37 -3.38 -0.39
C ILE A 21 10.04 -2.84 -0.88
N GLY A 22 10.09 -1.90 -1.83
CA GLY A 22 8.95 -1.20 -2.42
C GLY A 22 8.84 0.25 -1.93
N ALA A 23 8.79 1.20 -2.86
CA ALA A 23 8.65 2.64 -2.62
C ALA A 23 7.22 3.14 -2.87
N GLY A 24 6.21 2.32 -2.55
CA GLY A 24 4.83 2.80 -2.38
C GLY A 24 4.65 3.53 -1.04
N ALA A 25 3.45 4.06 -0.77
CA ALA A 25 3.22 4.83 0.47
C ALA A 25 3.59 4.06 1.75
N ALA A 26 3.30 2.76 1.82
CA ALA A 26 3.68 1.93 2.97
C ALA A 26 5.21 1.89 3.18
N GLY A 27 5.99 1.75 2.11
CA GLY A 27 7.44 1.68 2.19
C GLY A 27 8.09 3.03 2.51
N LEU A 28 7.62 4.10 1.86
CA LEU A 28 8.09 5.46 2.14
C LEU A 28 7.80 5.85 3.60
N ILE A 29 6.60 5.59 4.10
CA ILE A 29 6.22 5.86 5.49
C ILE A 29 7.02 4.98 6.47
N ALA A 30 7.22 3.70 6.16
CA ALA A 30 8.03 2.81 6.98
C ALA A 30 9.49 3.29 7.06
N ALA A 31 10.06 3.77 5.95
CA ALA A 31 11.41 4.31 5.92
C ALA A 31 11.53 5.58 6.78
N LEU A 32 10.60 6.53 6.64
CA LEU A 32 10.55 7.73 7.50
C LEU A 32 10.46 7.36 8.99
N ALA A 33 9.58 6.41 9.35
CA ALA A 33 9.45 5.94 10.73
C ALA A 33 10.74 5.24 11.23
N THR A 34 11.41 4.45 10.38
CA THR A 34 12.67 3.78 10.73
C THR A 34 13.78 4.80 10.94
N HIS A 35 13.92 5.76 10.02
CA HIS A 35 14.88 6.86 10.14
C HIS A 35 14.64 7.69 11.41
N ASP A 36 13.38 8.00 11.70
CA ASP A 36 12.98 8.75 12.90
C ASP A 36 13.29 8.05 14.22
N SER A 37 13.45 6.72 14.20
CA SER A 37 13.96 5.94 15.35
C SER A 37 15.50 5.96 15.47
N GLY A 38 16.19 6.70 14.61
CA GLY A 38 17.66 6.80 14.58
C GLY A 38 18.34 5.63 13.86
N THR A 39 17.61 4.85 13.05
CA THR A 39 18.15 3.69 12.34
C THR A 39 18.29 3.99 10.85
N GLN A 40 19.48 3.75 10.29
CA GLN A 40 19.70 3.88 8.85
C GLN A 40 18.85 2.86 8.08
N VAL A 41 18.22 3.32 7.01
CA VAL A 41 17.32 2.54 6.17
C VAL A 41 17.60 2.83 4.70
N LEU A 42 17.48 1.79 3.87
CA LEU A 42 17.58 1.86 2.41
C LEU A 42 16.26 1.40 1.80
N ILE A 43 15.76 2.12 0.81
CA ILE A 43 14.59 1.69 0.04
C ILE A 43 15.05 1.11 -1.30
N VAL A 44 14.48 -0.04 -1.68
CA VAL A 44 14.71 -0.66 -3.00
C VAL A 44 13.39 -0.71 -3.76
N GLU A 45 13.37 -0.12 -4.96
CA GLU A 45 12.21 0.00 -5.84
C GLU A 45 12.50 -0.64 -7.20
N ARG A 46 11.55 -1.45 -7.68
CA ARG A 46 11.66 -2.17 -8.94
C ARG A 46 11.51 -1.25 -10.16
N ASP A 47 10.66 -0.24 -10.05
CA ASP A 47 10.36 0.69 -11.13
C ASP A 47 11.44 1.77 -11.22
N SER A 48 11.49 2.48 -12.36
CA SER A 48 12.42 3.60 -12.56
C SER A 48 12.16 4.79 -11.65
N SER A 49 10.94 4.91 -11.11
CA SER A 49 10.57 5.92 -10.14
C SER A 49 9.52 5.37 -9.16
N PRO A 50 9.51 5.85 -7.90
CA PRO A 50 8.47 5.51 -6.95
C PRO A 50 7.06 5.83 -7.47
N SER A 51 6.18 4.85 -7.41
CA SER A 51 4.82 4.97 -7.94
C SER A 51 3.87 4.00 -7.22
N GLY A 52 4.01 2.71 -7.52
CA GLY A 52 3.15 1.65 -6.99
C GLY A 52 1.65 1.88 -7.26
N SER A 53 0.81 1.11 -6.58
CA SER A 53 -0.66 1.26 -6.72
C SER A 53 -1.21 2.51 -6.06
N THR A 54 -0.50 3.08 -5.07
CA THR A 54 -0.91 4.33 -4.43
C THR A 54 -0.96 5.46 -5.45
N ALA A 55 0.03 5.61 -6.33
CA ALA A 55 0.06 6.68 -7.32
C ALA A 55 -1.11 6.63 -8.32
N LEU A 56 -1.65 5.43 -8.58
CA LEU A 56 -2.79 5.20 -9.47
C LEU A 56 -4.15 5.50 -8.82
N SER A 57 -4.17 5.72 -7.49
CA SER A 57 -5.39 5.97 -6.73
C SER A 57 -5.70 7.47 -6.60
N SER A 58 -6.83 7.80 -5.96
CA SER A 58 -7.13 9.16 -5.51
C SER A 58 -6.34 9.60 -4.26
N GLY A 59 -5.53 8.72 -3.66
CA GLY A 59 -4.68 9.05 -2.51
C GLY A 59 -5.45 9.29 -1.21
N LEU A 60 -6.55 8.56 -1.01
CA LEU A 60 -7.44 8.74 0.14
C LEU A 60 -6.99 7.87 1.32
N ILE A 61 -7.00 8.46 2.51
CA ILE A 61 -6.56 7.84 3.76
C ILE A 61 -7.68 8.01 4.79
N PRO A 62 -8.43 6.95 5.13
CA PRO A 62 -9.42 7.05 6.18
C PRO A 62 -8.73 7.14 7.54
N ALA A 63 -9.10 8.13 8.35
CA ALA A 63 -8.56 8.32 9.70
C ALA A 63 -9.58 9.00 10.61
N CYS A 64 -9.67 8.56 11.87
CA CYS A 64 -10.49 9.20 12.90
C CYS A 64 -9.64 10.05 13.86
N ASN A 65 -10.32 10.88 14.68
CA ASN A 65 -9.73 11.76 15.69
C ASN A 65 -8.68 12.74 15.12
N THR A 66 -8.96 13.33 13.95
CA THR A 66 -8.01 14.24 13.30
C THR A 66 -8.33 15.71 13.55
N ARG A 67 -7.33 16.58 13.37
CA ARG A 67 -7.49 18.03 13.54
C ARG A 67 -8.36 18.64 12.45
N TRP A 68 -8.38 18.00 11.27
CA TRP A 68 -9.24 18.37 10.15
C TRP A 68 -10.71 18.02 10.41
N GLN A 69 -10.98 16.85 10.99
CA GLN A 69 -12.33 16.50 11.44
C GLN A 69 -12.86 17.49 12.49
N ASN A 70 -12.03 17.83 13.48
CA ASN A 70 -12.40 18.83 14.50
C ASN A 70 -12.69 20.20 13.88
N ALA A 71 -11.86 20.66 12.95
CA ALA A 71 -12.06 21.94 12.26
C ALA A 71 -13.37 21.96 11.43
N ALA A 72 -13.71 20.83 10.81
CA ALA A 72 -14.97 20.63 10.09
C ALA A 72 -16.16 20.27 11.00
N LYS A 73 -15.98 20.27 12.33
CA LYS A 73 -16.99 19.89 13.33
C LYS A 73 -17.55 18.47 13.13
N VAL A 74 -16.75 17.57 12.56
CA VAL A 74 -17.08 16.16 12.41
C VAL A 74 -16.70 15.42 13.69
N VAL A 75 -17.69 14.80 14.35
CA VAL A 75 -17.47 13.95 15.53
C VAL A 75 -17.23 12.52 15.04
N ASP A 76 -16.02 12.02 15.25
CA ASP A 76 -15.61 10.65 14.93
C ASP A 76 -14.81 10.08 16.10
N ASP A 77 -14.76 8.76 16.22
CA ASP A 77 -13.95 8.10 17.24
C ASP A 77 -13.49 6.71 16.78
N ILE A 78 -12.65 6.09 17.61
CA ILE A 78 -12.09 4.77 17.30
C ILE A 78 -13.19 3.70 17.28
N PRO A 79 -14.09 3.57 18.28
CA PRO A 79 -15.19 2.61 18.23
C PRO A 79 -16.08 2.71 16.99
N LEU A 80 -16.46 3.93 16.59
CA LEU A 80 -17.28 4.18 15.41
C LEU A 80 -16.57 3.73 14.14
N PHE A 81 -15.30 4.11 13.98
CA PHE A 81 -14.54 3.73 12.78
C PHE A 81 -14.28 2.21 12.73
N VAL A 82 -14.03 1.56 13.87
CA VAL A 82 -13.95 0.10 13.95
C VAL A 82 -15.28 -0.55 13.55
N SER A 83 -16.41 -0.04 14.06
CA SER A 83 -17.74 -0.54 13.75
C SER A 83 -18.08 -0.44 12.26
N ASP A 84 -17.73 0.68 11.62
CA ASP A 84 -17.91 0.90 10.18
C ASP A 84 -17.14 -0.14 9.35
N ILE A 85 -15.85 -0.36 9.67
CA ILE A 85 -15.02 -1.36 8.98
C ILE A 85 -15.57 -2.77 9.18
N GLN A 86 -15.88 -3.15 10.43
CA GLN A 86 -16.42 -4.47 10.78
C GLN A 86 -17.77 -4.74 10.12
N SER A 87 -18.64 -3.74 10.04
CA SER A 87 -19.94 -3.85 9.37
C SER A 87 -19.74 -4.05 7.86
N LYS A 88 -18.88 -3.24 7.24
CA LYS A 88 -18.63 -3.31 5.79
C LYS A 88 -18.01 -4.64 5.35
N ASN A 89 -17.12 -5.22 6.16
CA ASN A 89 -16.46 -6.49 5.85
C ASN A 89 -17.16 -7.73 6.45
N LYS A 90 -18.38 -7.58 6.98
CA LYS A 90 -19.15 -8.67 7.60
C LYS A 90 -18.41 -9.40 8.73
N LYS A 91 -17.64 -8.64 9.51
CA LYS A 91 -16.82 -9.10 10.64
C LYS A 91 -15.72 -10.10 10.28
N GLN A 92 -15.26 -10.10 9.03
CA GLN A 92 -14.23 -11.03 8.57
C GLN A 92 -12.81 -10.57 8.90
N ALA A 93 -12.57 -9.26 9.02
CA ALA A 93 -11.24 -8.76 9.35
C ALA A 93 -10.93 -8.92 10.84
N ASN A 94 -9.68 -9.28 11.15
CA ASN A 94 -9.20 -9.38 12.53
C ASN A 94 -9.41 -8.05 13.29
N GLU A 95 -10.32 -8.07 14.27
CA GLU A 95 -10.73 -6.88 15.01
C GLU A 95 -9.57 -6.21 15.77
N LYS A 96 -8.59 -6.98 16.26
CA LYS A 96 -7.42 -6.42 16.94
C LYS A 96 -6.57 -5.59 15.98
N LEU A 97 -6.40 -6.05 14.74
CA LEU A 97 -5.68 -5.31 13.70
C LEU A 97 -6.48 -4.07 13.27
N VAL A 98 -7.79 -4.20 13.05
CA VAL A 98 -8.67 -3.08 12.71
C VAL A 98 -8.61 -1.99 13.79
N LYS A 99 -8.74 -2.37 15.07
CA LYS A 99 -8.64 -1.45 16.20
C LYS A 99 -7.26 -0.79 16.26
N LYS A 100 -6.19 -1.53 16.00
CA LYS A 100 -4.82 -0.97 15.97
C LYS A 100 -4.69 0.10 14.88
N VAL A 101 -5.13 -0.20 13.66
CA VAL A 101 -5.11 0.74 12.52
C VAL A 101 -5.92 2.00 12.84
N CYS A 102 -7.16 1.86 13.33
CA CYS A 102 -8.00 3.01 13.69
C CYS A 102 -7.37 3.85 14.81
N SER A 103 -6.75 3.21 15.80
CA SER A 103 -6.13 3.91 16.93
C SER A 103 -4.89 4.75 16.58
N ILE A 104 -4.23 4.43 15.45
CA ILE A 104 -3.02 5.11 15.01
C ILE A 104 -3.24 6.03 13.81
N SER A 105 -4.33 5.86 13.05
CA SER A 105 -4.55 6.55 11.77
C SER A 105 -4.45 8.08 11.87
N GLY A 106 -5.14 8.70 12.85
CA GLY A 106 -5.07 10.15 13.04
C GLY A 106 -3.67 10.62 13.47
N LYS A 107 -3.01 9.84 14.33
CA LYS A 107 -1.65 10.12 14.82
C LYS A 107 -0.62 10.08 13.70
N VAL A 108 -0.75 9.14 12.77
CA VAL A 108 0.14 9.03 11.59
C VAL A 108 -0.01 10.27 10.71
N LEU A 109 -1.24 10.72 10.43
CA LEU A 109 -1.44 11.94 9.63
C LEU A 109 -0.85 13.16 10.34
N HIS A 110 -1.05 13.30 11.65
CA HIS A 110 -0.43 14.38 12.42
C HIS A 110 1.09 14.33 12.36
N TRP A 111 1.71 13.17 12.60
CA TRP A 111 3.15 12.99 12.52
C TRP A 111 3.72 13.31 11.13
N LEU A 112 3.05 12.87 10.06
CA LEU A 112 3.44 13.19 8.69
C LEU A 112 3.44 14.70 8.43
N VAL A 113 2.43 15.43 8.93
CA VAL A 113 2.38 16.89 8.79
C VAL A 113 3.43 17.57 9.66
N ASP A 114 3.44 17.25 10.96
CA ASP A 114 4.21 17.98 11.96
C ASP A 114 5.72 17.75 11.81
N LYS A 115 6.14 16.56 11.35
CA LYS A 115 7.56 16.20 11.25
C LYS A 115 8.09 16.09 9.82
N HIS A 116 7.24 15.74 8.87
CA HIS A 116 7.64 15.45 7.48
C HIS A 116 7.05 16.41 6.45
N ASP A 117 6.52 17.57 6.91
CA ASP A 117 6.01 18.66 6.07
C ASP A 117 4.98 18.20 5.02
N GLN A 118 4.22 17.16 5.36
CA GLN A 118 3.13 16.67 4.51
C GLN A 118 1.91 17.57 4.64
N LYS A 119 1.00 17.47 3.66
CA LYS A 119 -0.25 18.23 3.64
C LYS A 119 -1.42 17.31 3.38
N PHE A 120 -2.48 17.50 4.16
CA PHE A 120 -3.73 16.78 4.04
C PHE A 120 -4.91 17.74 4.19
N ASP A 121 -5.99 17.43 3.46
CA ASP A 121 -7.31 18.00 3.64
C ASP A 121 -8.29 16.89 4.03
N LEU A 122 -9.36 17.24 4.74
CA LEU A 122 -10.52 16.37 4.87
C LEU A 122 -11.34 16.44 3.57
N VAL A 123 -11.75 15.28 3.06
CA VAL A 123 -12.71 15.20 1.96
C VAL A 123 -14.11 15.42 2.54
N GLU A 124 -14.70 16.56 2.18
CA GLU A 124 -16.06 16.96 2.54
C GLU A 124 -16.98 16.87 1.32
N GLY A 125 -18.28 17.02 1.54
CA GLY A 125 -19.30 17.08 0.48
C GLY A 125 -19.99 15.75 0.18
N PHE A 126 -19.40 14.60 0.53
CA PHE A 126 -20.05 13.29 0.42
C PHE A 126 -19.50 12.29 1.44
N LEU A 127 -20.26 11.23 1.73
CA LEU A 127 -19.82 10.10 2.54
C LEU A 127 -19.39 8.94 1.65
N TYR A 128 -18.25 8.33 1.95
CA TYR A 128 -17.85 7.09 1.27
C TYR A 128 -18.72 5.91 1.72
N PRO A 129 -19.05 4.94 0.84
CA PRO A 129 -19.86 3.79 1.19
C PRO A 129 -19.34 3.04 2.43
N GLY A 130 -20.23 2.82 3.40
CA GLY A 130 -19.91 2.12 4.65
C GLY A 130 -19.29 2.99 5.75
N HIS A 131 -19.18 4.30 5.54
CA HIS A 131 -18.72 5.24 6.57
C HIS A 131 -19.89 6.05 7.16
N THR A 132 -19.96 6.11 8.48
CA THR A 132 -20.97 6.90 9.21
C THR A 132 -20.68 8.41 9.18
N VAL A 133 -19.40 8.81 9.10
CA VAL A 133 -18.98 10.23 9.05
C VAL A 133 -17.83 10.46 8.07
N CYS A 134 -17.62 11.72 7.69
CA CYS A 134 -16.50 12.13 6.83
C CYS A 134 -15.17 11.86 7.53
N ARG A 135 -14.34 11.00 6.93
CA ARG A 135 -13.03 10.63 7.50
C ARG A 135 -11.95 10.33 6.48
N MET A 136 -12.24 10.55 5.20
CA MET A 136 -11.24 10.40 4.15
C MET A 136 -10.38 11.65 4.11
N HIS A 137 -9.07 11.48 4.26
CA HIS A 137 -8.09 12.55 4.13
C HIS A 137 -7.34 12.36 2.81
N CYS A 138 -6.91 13.44 2.18
CA CYS A 138 -6.14 13.35 0.94
C CYS A 138 -5.13 14.47 0.82
N HIS A 139 -4.10 14.27 -0.01
CA HIS A 139 -3.25 15.37 -0.43
C HIS A 139 -4.11 16.47 -1.11
N PRO A 140 -3.82 17.78 -0.95
CA PRO A 140 -4.66 18.85 -1.50
C PRO A 140 -4.90 18.79 -3.02
N LYS A 141 -3.96 18.22 -3.77
CA LYS A 141 -4.11 17.95 -5.21
C LYS A 141 -5.08 16.81 -5.54
N ARG A 142 -5.62 16.10 -4.54
CA ARG A 142 -6.58 14.99 -4.64
C ARG A 142 -6.18 13.85 -5.58
N THR A 143 -4.88 13.56 -5.65
CA THR A 143 -4.34 12.43 -6.42
C THR A 143 -3.34 11.63 -5.60
N GLY A 144 -3.30 10.32 -5.84
CA GLY A 144 -2.31 9.43 -5.26
C GLY A 144 -0.91 9.72 -5.75
N ARG A 145 -0.74 10.17 -7.00
CA ARG A 145 0.54 10.64 -7.54
C ARG A 145 1.13 11.76 -6.68
N ALA A 146 0.34 12.80 -6.40
CA ALA A 146 0.82 13.90 -5.58
C ALA A 146 1.18 13.48 -4.15
N LEU A 147 0.44 12.52 -3.57
CA LEU A 147 0.79 11.93 -2.28
C LEU A 147 2.15 11.22 -2.34
N ILE A 148 2.39 10.39 -3.36
CA ILE A 148 3.67 9.70 -3.53
C ILE A 148 4.81 10.69 -3.73
N ASP A 149 4.66 11.68 -4.62
CA ASP A 149 5.72 12.66 -4.88
C ASP A 149 6.08 13.46 -3.61
N SER A 150 5.09 13.80 -2.78
CA SER A 150 5.27 14.47 -1.49
C SER A 150 5.98 13.59 -0.46
N LEU A 151 5.68 12.29 -0.43
CA LEU A 151 6.36 11.32 0.46
C LEU A 151 7.79 11.05 0.01
N VAL A 152 8.05 10.95 -1.30
CA VAL A 152 9.41 10.84 -1.86
C VAL A 152 10.23 12.07 -1.47
N THR A 153 9.65 13.27 -1.62
CA THR A 153 10.30 14.52 -1.20
C THR A 153 10.68 14.50 0.29
N ALA A 154 9.81 13.97 1.16
CA ALA A 154 10.13 13.84 2.57
C ALA A 154 11.27 12.85 2.83
N VAL A 155 11.25 11.69 2.19
CA VAL A 155 12.30 10.66 2.30
C VAL A 155 13.66 11.22 1.85
N GLU A 156 13.69 11.92 0.70
CA GLU A 156 14.90 12.57 0.19
C GLU A 156 15.41 13.68 1.12
N LYS A 157 14.52 14.52 1.67
CA LYS A 157 14.88 15.55 2.66
C LYS A 157 15.45 14.97 3.95
N SER A 158 15.02 13.77 4.34
CA SER A 158 15.57 13.02 5.47
C SER A 158 16.91 12.33 5.16
N GLY A 159 17.42 12.44 3.92
CA GLY A 159 18.67 11.80 3.51
C GLY A 159 18.57 10.28 3.41
N ILE A 160 17.37 9.74 3.18
CA ILE A 160 17.15 8.30 3.00
C ILE A 160 17.33 7.96 1.52
N ASP A 161 18.21 7.02 1.23
CA ASP A 161 18.48 6.57 -0.13
C ASP A 161 17.36 5.68 -0.70
N ILE A 162 17.02 5.91 -1.97
CA ILE A 162 16.11 5.08 -2.76
C ILE A 162 16.85 4.56 -3.99
N ILE A 163 17.02 3.23 -4.07
CA ILE A 163 17.55 2.57 -5.25
C ILE A 163 16.37 2.17 -6.14
N THR A 164 16.16 2.91 -7.23
CA THR A 164 15.16 2.58 -8.27
C THR A 164 15.73 1.65 -9.32
N SER A 165 14.89 1.11 -10.20
CA SER A 165 15.27 0.12 -11.22
C SER A 165 16.05 -1.05 -10.64
N ALA A 166 15.64 -1.56 -9.49
CA ALA A 166 16.30 -2.65 -8.79
C ALA A 166 15.28 -3.70 -8.39
N ILE A 167 15.31 -4.84 -9.10
CA ILE A 167 14.42 -5.97 -8.80
C ILE A 167 15.10 -6.85 -7.76
N VAL A 168 14.58 -6.89 -6.54
CA VAL A 168 14.97 -7.89 -5.55
C VAL A 168 14.59 -9.28 -6.08
N LYS A 169 15.56 -10.18 -6.19
CA LYS A 169 15.36 -11.57 -6.65
C LYS A 169 15.41 -12.55 -5.50
N ASP A 170 16.42 -12.42 -4.64
CA ASP A 170 16.70 -13.40 -3.61
C ASP A 170 16.79 -12.72 -2.23
N ILE A 171 16.30 -13.42 -1.20
CA ILE A 171 16.52 -13.08 0.21
C ILE A 171 17.57 -14.05 0.75
N TYR A 172 18.64 -13.51 1.32
CA TYR A 172 19.63 -14.32 2.01
C TYR A 172 19.25 -14.50 3.47
N VAL A 173 19.36 -15.73 3.94
CA VAL A 173 19.15 -16.10 5.34
C VAL A 173 20.33 -16.90 5.86
N GLY A 174 20.60 -16.78 7.15
CA GLY A 174 21.55 -17.61 7.87
C GLY A 174 20.85 -18.72 8.66
N LYS A 175 21.50 -19.14 9.76
CA LYS A 175 20.92 -20.09 10.72
C LYS A 175 19.55 -19.60 11.22
N ASN A 176 18.62 -20.54 11.40
CA ASN A 176 17.26 -20.30 11.90
C ASN A 176 16.45 -19.26 11.10
N PHE A 177 16.70 -19.15 9.78
CA PHE A 177 16.04 -18.18 8.89
C PHE A 177 16.25 -16.71 9.26
N CYS A 178 17.28 -16.40 10.05
CA CYS A 178 17.65 -15.01 10.32
C CYS A 178 18.07 -14.33 9.01
N VAL A 179 17.39 -13.24 8.66
CA VAL A 179 17.68 -12.45 7.46
C VAL A 179 19.12 -11.92 7.50
N ARG A 180 19.77 -11.96 6.35
CA ARG A 180 21.16 -11.53 6.17
C ARG A 180 21.32 -10.44 5.12
N GLY A 181 20.42 -10.37 4.15
CA GLY A 181 20.53 -9.45 3.03
C GLY A 181 19.61 -9.81 1.87
N ILE A 182 19.79 -9.12 0.76
CA ILE A 182 19.07 -9.32 -0.49
C ILE A 182 20.01 -9.37 -1.69
N ARG A 183 19.58 -10.00 -2.77
CA ARG A 183 20.15 -9.84 -4.10
C ARG A 183 19.24 -8.99 -4.96
N ILE A 184 19.79 -7.94 -5.58
CA ILE A 184 19.09 -7.13 -6.58
C ILE A 184 19.63 -7.38 -7.98
N LEU A 185 18.74 -7.26 -8.97
CA LEU A 185 19.05 -7.29 -10.40
C LEU A 185 18.77 -5.92 -11.01
N ARG A 186 19.77 -5.36 -11.69
CA ARG A 186 19.69 -4.09 -12.44
C ARG A 186 19.29 -4.32 -13.91
N PRO A 187 18.81 -3.27 -14.63
CA PRO A 187 18.38 -3.42 -16.02
C PRO A 187 19.50 -3.82 -16.98
N ASN A 188 20.74 -3.45 -16.67
CA ASN A 188 21.93 -3.82 -17.44
C ASN A 188 22.43 -5.26 -17.15
N GLY A 189 21.73 -6.02 -16.31
CA GLY A 189 22.12 -7.37 -15.89
C GLY A 189 23.08 -7.42 -14.70
N THR A 190 23.52 -6.28 -14.16
CA THR A 190 24.34 -6.23 -12.95
C THR A 190 23.57 -6.81 -11.77
N ILE A 191 24.26 -7.62 -10.98
CA ILE A 191 23.78 -8.21 -9.74
C ILE A 191 24.55 -7.56 -8.59
N GLU A 192 23.82 -7.13 -7.56
CA GLU A 192 24.40 -6.56 -6.34
C GLU A 192 23.80 -7.29 -5.12
N ASN A 193 24.64 -7.60 -4.14
CA ASN A 193 24.22 -8.21 -2.88
C ASN A 193 24.32 -7.18 -1.75
N ILE A 194 23.19 -6.89 -1.11
CA ILE A 194 23.10 -5.87 -0.05
C ILE A 194 22.80 -6.55 1.27
N GLY A 195 23.69 -6.41 2.24
CA GLY A 195 23.55 -6.97 3.58
C GLY A 195 22.56 -6.16 4.42
N CYS A 196 21.79 -6.83 5.28
CA CYS A 196 20.97 -6.17 6.30
C CYS A 196 20.65 -7.05 7.50
N ASN A 197 20.16 -6.40 8.57
CA ASN A 197 19.71 -7.07 9.78
C ASN A 197 18.19 -7.30 9.79
N SER A 198 17.45 -6.52 9.01
CA SER A 198 15.99 -6.59 8.93
C SER A 198 15.48 -6.13 7.57
N ILE A 199 14.39 -6.75 7.12
CA ILE A 199 13.70 -6.38 5.89
C ILE A 199 12.25 -6.04 6.21
N ILE A 200 11.76 -4.95 5.65
CA ILE A 200 10.35 -4.58 5.64
C ILE A 200 9.82 -4.83 4.22
N PHE A 201 8.95 -5.82 4.06
CA PHE A 201 8.25 -6.05 2.80
C PHE A 201 7.10 -5.04 2.65
N ALA A 202 7.25 -4.07 1.74
CA ALA A 202 6.24 -3.08 1.38
C ALA A 202 5.80 -3.24 -0.09
N CYS A 203 5.71 -4.49 -0.57
CA CYS A 203 5.60 -4.84 -1.98
C CYS A 203 4.16 -4.92 -2.54
N ASN A 204 3.16 -4.47 -1.77
CA ASN A 204 1.73 -4.63 -2.12
C ASN A 204 1.35 -6.12 -2.33
N GLY A 205 0.32 -6.41 -3.13
CA GLY A 205 -0.21 -7.75 -3.39
C GLY A 205 0.29 -8.41 -4.68
N TYR A 206 -0.55 -9.28 -5.25
CA TYR A 206 -0.26 -10.11 -6.42
C TYR A 206 -1.28 -9.93 -7.57
N GLY A 207 -2.08 -8.86 -7.56
CA GLY A 207 -3.10 -8.64 -8.59
C GLY A 207 -2.54 -8.50 -10.02
N GLY A 208 -1.25 -8.16 -10.16
CA GLY A 208 -0.56 -8.12 -11.45
C GLY A 208 0.03 -9.46 -11.90
N ASN A 209 -0.15 -10.54 -11.13
CA ASN A 209 0.35 -11.88 -11.43
C ASN A 209 -0.82 -12.81 -11.78
N PRO A 210 -1.11 -13.03 -13.07
CA PRO A 210 -2.21 -13.88 -13.53
C PRO A 210 -2.19 -15.30 -12.97
N ASP A 211 -1.01 -15.89 -12.77
CA ASP A 211 -0.89 -17.25 -12.22
C ASP A 211 -1.34 -17.29 -10.76
N MET A 212 -0.94 -16.30 -9.96
CA MET A 212 -1.38 -16.20 -8.57
C MET A 212 -2.86 -15.83 -8.46
N VAL A 213 -3.35 -14.94 -9.33
CA VAL A 213 -4.79 -14.61 -9.38
C VAL A 213 -5.60 -15.85 -9.72
N SER A 214 -5.24 -16.59 -10.78
CA SER A 214 -5.93 -17.83 -11.17
C SER A 214 -5.89 -18.90 -10.07
N LYS A 215 -4.78 -18.98 -9.32
CA LYS A 215 -4.62 -19.93 -8.23
C LYS A 215 -5.47 -19.59 -7.00
N TYR A 216 -5.48 -18.33 -6.58
CA TYR A 216 -6.07 -17.93 -5.29
C TYR A 216 -7.44 -17.26 -5.41
N ILE A 217 -7.78 -16.71 -6.58
CA ILE A 217 -9.03 -16.00 -6.88
C ILE A 217 -9.53 -16.45 -8.28
N PRO A 218 -9.81 -17.74 -8.48
CA PRO A 218 -10.14 -18.30 -9.81
C PRO A 218 -11.34 -17.63 -10.47
N GLU A 219 -12.32 -17.15 -9.68
CA GLU A 219 -13.51 -16.45 -10.18
C GLU A 219 -13.22 -15.08 -10.81
N MET A 220 -12.02 -14.52 -10.56
CA MET A 220 -11.57 -13.25 -11.14
C MET A 220 -10.39 -13.44 -12.10
N ALA A 221 -10.09 -14.66 -12.56
CA ALA A 221 -8.94 -14.94 -13.44
C ALA A 221 -8.96 -14.10 -14.73
N ASP A 222 -10.15 -13.88 -15.31
CA ASP A 222 -10.34 -13.10 -16.54
C ASP A 222 -10.71 -11.64 -16.29
N ALA A 223 -10.69 -11.18 -15.03
CA ALA A 223 -11.07 -9.82 -14.69
C ALA A 223 -9.98 -8.82 -15.13
N LEU A 224 -10.41 -7.63 -15.56
CA LEU A 224 -9.50 -6.54 -15.88
C LEU A 224 -8.81 -6.03 -14.61
N TYR A 225 -7.49 -5.91 -14.65
CA TYR A 225 -6.69 -5.43 -13.53
C TYR A 225 -6.21 -3.98 -13.74
N PHE A 226 -6.67 -3.08 -12.87
CA PHE A 226 -6.34 -1.65 -12.88
C PHE A 226 -5.39 -1.23 -11.74
N GLY A 227 -4.70 -2.19 -11.12
CA GLY A 227 -3.64 -1.93 -10.17
C GLY A 227 -2.26 -1.86 -10.84
N HIS A 228 -1.23 -1.66 -10.03
CA HIS A 228 0.14 -1.60 -10.54
C HIS A 228 0.59 -2.99 -11.03
N GLN A 229 1.09 -3.08 -12.26
CA GLN A 229 1.53 -4.36 -12.86
C GLN A 229 2.74 -4.96 -12.14
N GLY A 230 3.52 -4.14 -11.43
CA GLY A 230 4.60 -4.60 -10.55
C GLY A 230 4.15 -5.38 -9.29
N ASN A 231 2.85 -5.47 -9.02
CA ASN A 231 2.31 -6.26 -7.90
C ASN A 231 2.33 -7.76 -8.25
N GLN A 232 3.51 -8.36 -8.19
CA GLN A 232 3.77 -9.74 -8.66
C GLN A 232 3.69 -10.80 -7.55
N GLY A 233 3.45 -10.41 -6.30
CA GLY A 233 3.40 -11.33 -5.16
C GLY A 233 4.75 -11.82 -4.63
N ASP A 234 5.86 -11.15 -4.98
CA ASP A 234 7.21 -11.54 -4.58
C ASP A 234 7.37 -11.69 -3.05
N ALA A 235 6.84 -10.73 -2.28
CA ALA A 235 6.88 -10.77 -0.81
C ALA A 235 6.13 -11.97 -0.22
N ILE A 236 5.01 -12.36 -0.84
CA ILE A 236 4.25 -13.55 -0.42
C ILE A 236 5.04 -14.81 -0.72
N ASN A 237 5.68 -14.88 -1.88
CA ASN A 237 6.51 -16.02 -2.26
C ASN A 237 7.74 -16.17 -1.35
N TRP A 238 8.42 -15.07 -1.01
CA TRP A 238 9.50 -15.09 -0.01
C TRP A 238 8.98 -15.50 1.37
N GLY A 239 7.85 -14.91 1.82
CA GLY A 239 7.22 -15.24 3.09
C GLY A 239 6.91 -16.72 3.23
N LEU A 240 6.25 -17.32 2.23
CA LEU A 240 5.95 -18.76 2.19
C LEU A 240 7.22 -19.62 2.28
N LYS A 241 8.29 -19.24 1.56
CA LYS A 241 9.59 -19.94 1.61
C LYS A 241 10.32 -19.78 2.95
N LEU A 242 10.04 -18.71 3.69
CA LEU A 242 10.51 -18.47 5.06
C LEU A 242 9.63 -19.16 6.12
N GLY A 243 8.56 -19.85 5.72
CA GLY A 243 7.62 -20.50 6.64
C GLY A 243 6.56 -19.56 7.25
N ALA A 244 6.37 -18.37 6.69
CA ALA A 244 5.31 -17.48 7.12
C ALA A 244 3.92 -18.03 6.75
N ALA A 245 2.96 -17.85 7.66
CA ALA A 245 1.56 -18.11 7.37
C ALA A 245 0.97 -17.02 6.46
N THR A 246 -0.05 -17.39 5.68
CA THR A 246 -0.86 -16.45 4.90
C THR A 246 -2.31 -16.52 5.34
N GLU A 247 -3.02 -15.40 5.25
CA GLU A 247 -4.45 -15.31 5.52
C GLU A 247 -5.12 -14.52 4.38
N HIS A 248 -6.39 -14.80 4.12
CA HIS A 248 -7.23 -14.07 3.16
C HIS A 248 -6.66 -13.96 1.73
N MET A 249 -5.93 -14.97 1.25
CA MET A 249 -5.42 -15.03 -0.13
C MET A 249 -6.53 -15.07 -1.21
N GLY A 250 -7.78 -15.32 -0.84
CA GLY A 250 -8.92 -15.19 -1.75
C GLY A 250 -9.58 -13.81 -1.73
N ALA A 251 -9.13 -12.88 -0.87
CA ALA A 251 -9.78 -11.59 -0.72
C ALA A 251 -9.35 -10.61 -1.82
N TYR A 252 -10.32 -9.98 -2.47
CA TYR A 252 -10.11 -8.97 -3.49
C TYR A 252 -11.16 -7.86 -3.39
N GLN A 253 -10.87 -6.74 -4.06
CA GLN A 253 -11.81 -5.63 -4.22
C GLN A 253 -12.10 -5.44 -5.71
N GLY A 254 -13.34 -5.68 -6.11
CA GLY A 254 -13.84 -5.28 -7.43
C GLY A 254 -14.22 -3.80 -7.42
N HIS A 255 -13.91 -3.10 -8.51
CA HIS A 255 -14.31 -1.70 -8.72
C HIS A 255 -15.23 -1.61 -9.94
N GLY A 256 -16.51 -1.29 -9.71
CA GLY A 256 -17.57 -1.35 -10.72
C GLY A 256 -17.67 -0.14 -11.65
N SER A 257 -16.71 0.80 -11.60
CA SER A 257 -16.76 2.04 -12.39
C SER A 257 -15.41 2.38 -13.01
N VAL A 258 -15.20 1.91 -14.24
CA VAL A 258 -14.03 2.21 -15.08
C VAL A 258 -14.50 2.84 -16.39
N ALA A 259 -13.90 3.96 -16.78
CA ALA A 259 -14.20 4.63 -18.03
C ALA A 259 -13.65 3.82 -19.23
N THR A 260 -14.54 3.34 -20.09
CA THR A 260 -14.18 2.69 -21.36
C THR A 260 -14.20 3.72 -22.49
N PRO A 261 -13.22 3.74 -23.43
CA PRO A 261 -12.07 2.84 -23.56
C PRO A 261 -10.81 3.26 -22.77
N HIS A 262 -10.86 4.38 -22.05
CA HIS A 262 -9.67 5.03 -21.48
C HIS A 262 -9.03 4.30 -20.29
N GLY A 263 -9.72 3.33 -19.66
CA GLY A 263 -9.23 2.56 -18.52
C GLY A 263 -9.07 3.37 -17.23
N ALA A 264 -9.63 4.58 -17.16
CA ALA A 264 -9.53 5.44 -15.99
C ALA A 264 -10.55 5.05 -14.91
N LEU A 265 -10.11 4.94 -13.65
CA LEU A 265 -11.01 4.73 -12.53
C LEU A 265 -11.94 5.94 -12.36
N ILE A 266 -13.25 5.68 -12.33
CA ILE A 266 -14.25 6.69 -12.01
C ILE A 266 -14.51 6.59 -10.51
N THR A 267 -14.36 7.70 -9.80
CA THR A 267 -14.61 7.78 -8.35
C THR A 267 -16.05 7.43 -8.01
N TRP A 268 -16.25 6.66 -6.93
CA TRP A 268 -17.59 6.33 -6.44
C TRP A 268 -18.34 7.54 -5.86
N ALA A 269 -17.65 8.67 -5.64
CA ALA A 269 -18.28 9.93 -5.24
C ALA A 269 -19.43 10.32 -6.17
N ILE A 270 -19.31 10.06 -7.48
CA ILE A 270 -20.37 10.34 -8.45
C ILE A 270 -21.65 9.59 -8.12
N MET A 271 -21.55 8.32 -7.72
CA MET A 271 -22.71 7.52 -7.33
C MET A 271 -23.29 8.00 -6.01
N MET A 272 -22.43 8.35 -5.04
CA MET A 272 -22.88 8.91 -3.75
C MET A 272 -23.62 10.24 -3.90
N GLU A 273 -23.28 11.03 -4.91
CA GLU A 273 -23.91 12.33 -5.23
C GLU A 273 -25.08 12.22 -6.23
N GLY A 274 -25.67 11.02 -6.39
CA GLY A 274 -26.91 10.81 -7.15
C GLY A 274 -26.72 10.27 -8.57
N GLY A 275 -25.50 9.90 -8.95
CA GLY A 275 -25.24 9.13 -10.17
C GLY A 275 -25.92 7.75 -10.12
N ILE A 276 -26.41 7.29 -11.27
CA ILE A 276 -27.03 5.96 -11.42
C ILE A 276 -26.29 5.13 -12.47
N GLN A 277 -26.31 3.80 -12.31
CA GLN A 277 -25.78 2.87 -13.30
C GLN A 277 -26.92 2.26 -14.12
N ILE A 278 -26.83 2.39 -15.44
CA ILE A 278 -27.75 1.77 -16.39
C ILE A 278 -27.01 0.80 -17.30
N ASN A 279 -27.65 -0.31 -17.64
CA ASN A 279 -27.11 -1.27 -18.62
C ASN A 279 -27.39 -0.80 -20.06
N SER A 280 -26.92 -1.56 -21.05
CA SER A 280 -27.13 -1.27 -22.48
C SER A 280 -28.60 -1.26 -22.92
N SER A 281 -29.53 -1.76 -22.09
CA SER A 281 -30.98 -1.70 -22.31
C SER A 281 -31.65 -0.52 -21.60
N GLY A 282 -30.89 0.39 -20.99
CA GLY A 282 -31.41 1.56 -20.27
C GLY A 282 -32.04 1.23 -18.91
N LYS A 283 -31.72 0.08 -18.31
CA LYS A 283 -32.27 -0.36 -17.01
C LYS A 283 -31.21 -0.31 -15.91
N ARG A 284 -31.63 0.10 -14.70
CA ARG A 284 -30.83 -0.09 -13.48
C ARG A 284 -30.70 -1.59 -13.17
N PHE A 285 -29.55 -1.98 -12.64
CA PHE A 285 -29.22 -3.39 -12.40
C PHE A 285 -28.52 -3.65 -11.06
N SER A 286 -28.26 -2.61 -10.28
CA SER A 286 -27.63 -2.68 -8.96
C SER A 286 -28.24 -1.64 -8.01
N ASN A 287 -27.92 -1.74 -6.72
CA ASN A 287 -28.07 -0.63 -5.79
C ASN A 287 -26.72 0.10 -5.69
N GLU A 288 -26.69 1.36 -6.11
CA GLU A 288 -25.49 2.19 -6.16
C GLU A 288 -25.09 2.80 -4.79
N HIS A 289 -25.96 2.69 -3.78
CA HIS A 289 -25.82 3.26 -2.44
C HIS A 289 -25.65 2.22 -1.33
#